data_AF-A0AAJ2A0S4-F1
#
_entry.id   AF-A0AAJ2A0S4-F1
#
_cell.length_a   1.000
_cell.length_b   1.000
_cell.length_c   1.000
_cell.angle_alpha   90.00
_cell.angle_beta   90.00
_cell.angle_gamma   90.00
#
_symmetry.space_group_name_H-M   'P 1'
#
loop_
_entity.id
_entity.type
_entity.pdbx_description
1 polymer ?
#
loop_
_entity_poly.entity_id
_entity_poly.type
_entity_poly.pdbx_seq_one_letter_code
_entity_poly.pdbx_strand_id
1 'polypeptide(L)'
;MYKKGAALELQFAPARLNSGAGDPYWIDLTVGEARRLHAELDAYLAADRERGADPLVVTLDRGAEDETLKDEQPPAARSRVESEFKQWVCVICGWIYDEATGDPEHGVAAGTRWSDIPDDWRCPLCDVGKEDFALVEF
;
A
#
# COMPACT_ATOMS: atom_id res chain seq x y z
N MET A 1 -22.61 -28.58 4.02
CA MET A 1 -21.76 -28.06 5.10
C MET A 1 -20.31 -28.44 4.84
N TYR A 2 -19.43 -27.49 4.55
CA TYR A 2 -17.99 -27.76 4.53
C TYR A 2 -17.54 -28.06 5.96
N LYS A 3 -17.14 -29.30 6.25
CA LYS A 3 -16.48 -29.65 7.50
C LYS A 3 -15.07 -29.04 7.43
N LYS A 4 -14.87 -27.84 8.01
CA LYS A 4 -13.55 -27.20 8.04
C LYS A 4 -12.59 -28.09 8.84
N GLY A 5 -11.65 -28.70 8.12
CA GLY A 5 -10.56 -29.48 8.69
C GLY A 5 -9.66 -28.60 9.56
N ALA A 6 -9.19 -27.50 9.00
CA ALA A 6 -8.35 -26.51 9.65
C ALA A 6 -8.73 -25.14 9.09
N ALA A 7 -8.48 -24.08 9.86
CA ALA A 7 -8.61 -22.71 9.41
C ALA A 7 -7.23 -22.02 9.52
N LEU A 8 -6.88 -21.22 8.53
CA LEU A 8 -5.67 -20.39 8.48
C LEU A 8 -6.13 -18.96 8.23
N GLU A 9 -5.67 -18.05 9.06
CA GLU A 9 -5.88 -16.61 8.93
C GLU A 9 -4.52 -15.94 8.70
N LEU A 10 -4.38 -15.21 7.60
CA LEU A 10 -3.20 -14.42 7.29
C LEU A 10 -3.52 -12.96 7.58
N GLN A 11 -2.76 -12.36 8.50
CA GLN A 11 -2.86 -10.93 8.81
C GLN A 11 -1.69 -10.19 8.18
N PHE A 12 -2.01 -9.12 7.46
CA PHE A 12 -1.03 -8.30 6.75
C PHE A 12 -1.55 -6.87 6.56
N ALA A 13 -0.64 -5.92 6.39
CA ALA A 13 -0.96 -4.53 6.12
C ALA A 13 -1.75 -4.40 4.81
N PRO A 14 -2.82 -3.56 4.74
CA PRO A 14 -3.62 -3.38 3.53
C PRO A 14 -2.81 -2.98 2.29
N ALA A 15 -1.68 -2.28 2.49
CA ALA A 15 -0.77 -1.87 1.42
C ALA A 15 -0.14 -3.06 0.65
N ARG A 16 -0.16 -4.28 1.21
CA ARG A 16 0.34 -5.49 0.54
C ARG A 16 -0.63 -6.08 -0.48
N LEU A 17 -1.88 -5.59 -0.50
CA LEU A 17 -2.92 -6.10 -1.39
C LEU A 17 -2.62 -5.68 -2.84
N ASN A 18 -2.34 -6.66 -3.69
CA ASN A 18 -2.23 -6.44 -5.12
C ASN A 18 -3.66 -6.41 -5.71
N SER A 19 -4.05 -5.23 -6.21
CA SER A 19 -5.37 -4.97 -6.81
C SER A 19 -5.31 -4.85 -8.33
N GLY A 20 -4.14 -5.14 -8.95
CA GLY A 20 -3.80 -4.70 -10.30
C GLY A 20 -4.44 -5.45 -11.48
N ALA A 21 -5.20 -6.55 -11.30
CA ALA A 21 -5.75 -7.29 -12.46
C ALA A 21 -7.14 -7.94 -12.24
N GLY A 22 -8.03 -7.25 -11.53
CA GLY A 22 -9.36 -7.76 -11.23
C GLY A 22 -9.34 -8.88 -10.17
N ASP A 23 -10.53 -9.33 -9.77
CA ASP A 23 -10.69 -10.40 -8.78
C ASP A 23 -10.03 -11.70 -9.28
N PRO A 24 -9.24 -12.41 -8.46
CA PRO A 24 -9.12 -12.30 -7.00
C PRO A 24 -7.98 -11.40 -6.51
N TYR A 25 -8.09 -10.86 -5.29
CA TYR A 25 -6.99 -10.19 -4.59
C TYR A 25 -5.88 -11.18 -4.19
N TRP A 26 -4.61 -10.82 -4.37
CA TRP A 26 -3.46 -11.56 -3.84
C TRP A 26 -2.45 -10.64 -3.16
N ILE A 27 -1.48 -11.23 -2.48
CA ILE A 27 -0.34 -10.54 -1.87
C ILE A 27 0.95 -11.18 -2.38
N ASP A 28 1.99 -10.37 -2.55
CA ASP A 28 3.32 -10.89 -2.86
C ASP A 28 4.06 -11.24 -1.57
N LEU A 29 4.61 -12.45 -1.51
CA LEU A 29 5.46 -12.92 -0.42
C LEU A 29 6.91 -12.98 -0.89
N THR A 30 7.82 -12.47 -0.06
CA THR A 30 9.23 -12.80 -0.20
C THR A 30 9.45 -14.30 0.00
N VAL A 31 10.55 -14.82 -0.55
CA VAL A 31 10.93 -16.23 -0.33
C VAL A 31 11.11 -16.55 1.16
N GLY A 32 11.56 -15.58 1.96
CA GLY A 32 11.69 -15.72 3.41
C GLY A 32 10.33 -15.87 4.11
N GLU A 33 9.36 -15.04 3.76
CA GLU A 33 7.99 -15.12 4.30
C GLU A 33 7.29 -16.41 3.91
N ALA A 34 7.40 -16.82 2.64
CA ALA A 34 6.82 -18.08 2.17
C ALA A 34 7.38 -19.29 2.94
N ARG A 35 8.70 -19.31 3.20
CA ARG A 35 9.33 -20.37 4.00
C ARG A 35 8.87 -20.38 5.45
N ARG A 36 8.73 -19.21 6.07
CA ARG A 36 8.23 -19.10 7.46
C ARG A 36 6.78 -19.59 7.57
N LEU A 37 5.91 -19.12 6.68
CA LEU A 37 4.51 -19.57 6.62
C LEU A 37 4.41 -21.09 6.44
N HIS A 38 5.22 -21.66 5.56
CA HIS A 38 5.28 -23.11 5.36
C HIS A 38 5.69 -23.84 6.64
N ALA A 39 6.73 -23.38 7.34
CA ALA A 39 7.20 -24.00 8.58
C ALA A 39 6.16 -23.93 9.72
N GLU A 40 5.46 -22.80 9.86
CA GLU A 40 4.40 -22.64 10.86
C GLU A 40 3.20 -23.55 10.57
N LEU A 41 2.79 -23.65 9.31
CA LEU A 41 1.70 -24.53 8.90
C LEU A 41 2.06 -26.01 9.12
N ASP A 42 3.28 -26.41 8.77
CA ASP A 42 3.77 -27.77 8.96
C ASP A 42 3.78 -28.15 10.46
N ALA A 43 4.30 -27.26 11.32
CA ALA A 43 4.27 -27.44 12.77
C ALA A 43 2.84 -27.52 13.32
N TYR A 44 1.93 -26.69 12.82
CA TYR A 44 0.51 -26.70 13.20
C TYR A 44 -0.18 -28.01 12.83
N LEU A 45 0.10 -28.55 11.64
CA LEU A 45 -0.49 -29.81 11.17
C LEU A 45 0.13 -31.04 11.85
N ALA A 46 1.41 -30.98 12.23
CA ALA A 46 2.11 -32.05 12.95
C ALA A 46 1.66 -32.17 14.41
N ALA A 47 1.15 -31.09 15.00
CA ALA A 47 0.53 -31.14 16.32
C ALA A 47 -0.80 -31.90 16.21
N ASP A 48 -0.84 -33.15 16.67
CA ASP A 48 -2.03 -34.04 16.69
C ASP A 48 -3.12 -33.50 17.64
N ARG A 49 -3.76 -32.40 17.24
CA ARG A 49 -4.84 -31.75 18.00
C ARG A 49 -6.17 -32.32 17.55
N GLU A 50 -6.95 -32.85 18.50
CA GLU A 50 -8.37 -33.14 18.28
C GLU A 50 -9.04 -31.87 17.75
N ARG A 51 -9.57 -31.99 16.53
CA ARG A 51 -9.96 -30.90 15.65
C ARG A 51 -11.02 -30.00 16.32
N GLY A 52 -10.56 -28.89 16.88
CA GLY A 52 -11.36 -27.95 17.67
C GLY A 52 -11.00 -26.49 17.36
N ALA A 53 -11.73 -25.94 16.39
CA ALA A 53 -12.16 -24.55 16.23
C ALA A 53 -11.16 -23.40 15.97
N ASP A 54 -9.94 -23.40 16.51
CA ASP A 54 -9.11 -22.18 16.44
C ASP A 54 -8.31 -22.09 15.13
N PRO A 55 -8.39 -20.96 14.39
CA PRO A 55 -7.57 -20.74 13.20
C PRO A 55 -6.10 -20.56 13.59
N LEU A 56 -5.20 -21.12 12.79
CA LEU A 56 -3.80 -20.70 12.79
C LEU A 56 -3.75 -19.25 12.30
N VAL A 57 -3.37 -18.31 13.16
CA VAL A 57 -3.21 -16.90 12.80
C VAL A 57 -1.73 -16.62 12.54
N VAL A 58 -1.39 -16.20 11.32
CA VAL A 58 -0.02 -15.84 10.93
C VAL A 58 0.02 -14.37 10.56
N THR A 59 0.82 -13.58 11.28
CA THR A 59 1.04 -12.16 10.98
C THR A 59 2.30 -12.00 10.13
N LEU A 60 2.13 -11.61 8.86
CA LEU A 60 3.23 -11.55 7.90
C LEU A 60 4.18 -10.36 8.14
N ASP A 61 3.71 -9.29 8.77
CA ASP A 61 4.47 -8.04 8.98
C ASP A 61 5.43 -8.07 10.18
N ARG A 62 5.54 -9.21 10.87
CA ARG A 62 6.32 -9.38 12.12
C ARG A 62 7.85 -9.18 11.96
N GLY A 63 8.34 -9.02 10.73
CA GLY A 63 9.76 -8.86 10.42
C GLY A 63 10.15 -7.51 9.79
N ALA A 64 9.23 -6.55 9.69
CA ALA A 64 9.53 -5.25 9.07
C ALA A 64 10.26 -4.27 10.01
N GLU A 65 10.55 -4.66 11.26
CA GLU A 65 11.21 -3.82 12.27
C GLU A 65 12.69 -4.17 12.55
N ASP A 66 13.27 -5.17 11.86
CA ASP A 66 14.68 -5.58 12.03
C ASP A 66 15.54 -5.38 10.77
N GLU A 67 15.41 -4.23 10.07
CA GLU A 67 16.40 -3.82 9.04
C GLU A 67 16.67 -2.30 9.08
N THR A 68 16.96 -1.77 10.26
CA THR A 68 17.63 -0.46 10.37
C THR A 68 19.13 -0.59 10.08
N LEU A 69 19.57 -0.16 8.88
CA LEU A 69 20.56 0.93 8.63
C LEU A 69 21.49 0.70 7.42
N LYS A 70 21.39 1.65 6.47
CA LYS A 70 22.37 2.25 5.49
C LYS A 70 21.82 2.25 4.05
N ASP A 71 21.76 3.35 3.31
CA ASP A 71 22.57 4.58 3.35
C ASP A 71 21.88 5.72 2.56
N GLU A 72 22.08 6.97 3.05
CA GLU A 72 21.93 8.31 2.43
C GLU A 72 20.56 8.82 1.88
N GLN A 73 19.99 10.00 2.20
CA GLN A 73 20.02 10.98 3.32
C GLN A 73 18.81 11.97 3.09
N PRO A 74 18.25 12.65 4.12
CA PRO A 74 16.95 13.36 4.11
C PRO A 74 17.08 14.90 3.88
N PRO A 75 15.98 15.68 3.78
CA PRO A 75 15.24 16.21 4.95
C PRO A 75 13.72 16.21 4.66
N ALA A 76 12.76 16.55 5.51
CA ALA A 76 12.70 17.17 6.80
C ALA A 76 11.42 16.63 7.47
N ALA A 77 11.30 16.88 8.77
CA ALA A 77 10.09 16.79 9.57
C ALA A 77 8.77 16.73 8.78
N ARG A 78 7.99 15.66 8.99
CA ARG A 78 6.51 15.75 8.90
C ARG A 78 6.05 16.73 9.97
N SER A 79 6.23 18.02 9.70
CA SER A 79 5.69 19.08 10.51
C SER A 79 4.20 19.05 10.31
N ARG A 80 3.50 18.93 11.43
CA ARG A 80 2.08 19.13 11.70
C ARG A 80 1.49 20.40 11.05
N VAL A 81 1.43 20.42 9.72
CA VAL A 81 0.72 21.38 8.87
C VAL A 81 -0.05 20.57 7.80
N GLU A 82 -0.69 19.48 8.24
CA GLU A 82 -1.43 18.54 7.39
C GLU A 82 -2.94 18.84 7.35
N SER A 83 -3.35 20.11 7.36
CA SER A 83 -4.80 20.42 7.35
C SER A 83 -5.26 21.40 6.28
N GLU A 84 -4.40 21.80 5.33
CA GLU A 84 -4.85 22.71 4.26
C GLU A 84 -4.59 22.21 2.84
N PHE A 85 -3.59 21.37 2.58
CA PHE A 85 -3.27 20.88 1.23
C PHE A 85 -4.16 19.72 0.80
N LYS A 86 -4.60 19.76 -0.46
CA LYS A 86 -5.50 18.78 -1.06
C LYS A 86 -4.74 17.79 -1.92
N GLN A 87 -5.30 16.60 -2.08
CA GLN A 87 -4.79 15.58 -2.99
C GLN A 87 -5.77 15.35 -4.14
N TRP A 88 -5.26 15.16 -5.34
CA TRP A 88 -6.05 14.99 -6.56
C TRP A 88 -5.63 13.73 -7.28
N VAL A 89 -6.58 12.89 -7.67
CA VAL A 89 -6.32 11.63 -8.38
C VAL A 89 -6.77 11.74 -9.82
N CYS A 90 -5.88 11.37 -10.75
CA CYS A 90 -6.24 11.18 -12.15
C CYS A 90 -7.17 9.97 -12.27
N VAL A 91 -8.40 10.18 -12.75
CA VAL A 91 -9.39 9.09 -12.84
C VAL A 91 -9.10 8.13 -14.00
N ILE A 92 -8.13 8.48 -14.88
CA ILE A 92 -7.75 7.68 -16.04
C ILE A 92 -6.66 6.66 -15.68
N CYS A 93 -5.63 7.07 -14.95
CA CYS A 93 -4.48 6.21 -14.64
C CYS A 93 -4.22 5.98 -13.15
N GLY A 94 -4.93 6.69 -12.26
CA GLY A 94 -4.77 6.57 -10.81
C GLY A 94 -3.58 7.34 -10.21
N TRP A 95 -2.88 8.17 -10.99
CA TRP A 95 -1.80 9.02 -10.47
C TRP A 95 -2.33 10.04 -9.46
N ILE A 96 -1.62 10.26 -8.36
CA ILE A 96 -2.03 11.18 -7.29
C ILE A 96 -1.09 12.38 -7.27
N TYR A 97 -1.67 13.57 -7.45
CA TYR A 97 -1.04 14.85 -7.17
C TYR A 97 -1.28 15.25 -5.72
N ASP A 98 -0.21 15.59 -5.01
CA ASP A 98 -0.28 16.16 -3.66
C ASP A 98 0.21 17.61 -3.71
N GLU A 99 -0.67 18.56 -3.36
CA GLU A 99 -0.33 19.99 -3.35
C GLU A 99 0.87 20.30 -2.43
N ALA A 100 1.06 19.54 -1.34
CA ALA A 100 2.16 19.75 -0.41
C ALA A 100 3.52 19.39 -1.04
N THR A 101 3.58 18.30 -1.80
CA THR A 101 4.82 17.86 -2.46
C THR A 101 5.02 18.48 -3.83
N GLY A 102 3.93 18.87 -4.50
CA GLY A 102 3.95 19.28 -5.91
C GLY A 102 4.44 18.15 -6.81
N ASP A 103 4.95 18.55 -7.98
CA ASP A 103 5.63 17.67 -8.94
C ASP A 103 6.82 18.40 -9.62
N PRO A 104 7.94 18.59 -8.90
CA PRO A 104 9.06 19.42 -9.37
C PRO A 104 9.73 18.88 -10.64
N GLU A 105 9.69 17.55 -10.85
CA GLU A 105 10.24 16.89 -12.03
C GLU A 105 9.48 17.29 -13.31
N HIS A 106 8.19 17.58 -13.18
CA HIS A 106 7.33 18.01 -14.29
C HIS A 106 6.92 19.49 -14.18
N GLY A 107 7.71 20.28 -13.44
CA GLY A 107 7.60 21.75 -13.42
C GLY A 107 6.58 22.33 -12.45
N VAL A 108 6.03 21.53 -11.52
CA VAL A 108 5.10 21.99 -10.48
C VAL A 108 5.82 22.03 -9.14
N ALA A 109 6.08 23.22 -8.60
CA ALA A 109 6.80 23.32 -7.33
C ALA A 109 6.01 22.72 -6.14
N ALA A 110 6.72 22.28 -5.11
CA ALA A 110 6.10 21.88 -3.84
C ALA A 110 5.29 23.03 -3.22
N GLY A 111 4.11 22.72 -2.68
CA GLY A 111 3.18 23.71 -2.13
C GLY A 111 2.29 24.41 -3.16
N THR A 112 2.36 24.04 -4.45
CA THR A 112 1.48 24.59 -5.49
C THR A 112 0.07 24.06 -5.28
N ARG A 113 -0.96 24.93 -5.28
CA ARG A 113 -2.35 24.49 -5.22
C ARG A 113 -2.79 23.96 -6.58
N TRP A 114 -3.75 23.05 -6.61
CA TRP A 114 -4.34 22.56 -7.86
C TRP A 114 -4.94 23.68 -8.71
N SER A 115 -5.50 24.69 -8.06
CA SER A 115 -6.02 25.91 -8.70
C SER A 115 -4.92 26.81 -9.29
N ASP A 116 -3.67 26.67 -8.84
CA ASP A 116 -2.52 27.44 -9.36
C ASP A 116 -1.78 26.70 -10.50
N ILE A 117 -2.07 25.42 -10.73
CA ILE A 117 -1.52 24.67 -11.86
C ILE A 117 -2.14 25.22 -13.17
N PRO A 118 -1.36 25.47 -14.22
CA PRO A 118 -1.89 25.88 -15.53
C PRO A 118 -2.87 24.86 -16.13
N ASP A 119 -3.89 25.31 -16.86
CA ASP A 119 -4.87 24.41 -17.52
C ASP A 119 -4.26 23.59 -18.68
N ASP A 120 -3.10 24.01 -19.20
CA ASP A 120 -2.35 23.24 -20.22
C ASP A 120 -1.48 22.14 -19.61
N TRP A 121 -1.33 22.10 -18.29
CA TRP A 121 -0.61 21.02 -17.62
C TRP A 121 -1.28 19.67 -17.91
N ARG A 122 -0.45 18.64 -17.99
CA ARG A 122 -0.85 17.28 -18.37
C ARG A 122 -0.37 16.29 -17.32
N CYS A 123 -1.18 15.26 -17.07
CA CYS A 123 -0.81 14.16 -16.19
C CYS A 123 0.51 13.52 -16.67
N PRO A 124 1.54 13.41 -15.82
CA PRO A 124 2.85 12.90 -16.23
C PRO A 124 2.84 11.41 -16.62
N LEU A 125 1.81 10.66 -16.23
CA LEU A 125 1.68 9.24 -16.56
C LEU A 125 0.87 8.95 -17.83
N CYS A 126 -0.15 9.75 -18.13
CA CYS A 126 -1.11 9.42 -19.21
C CYS A 126 -1.48 10.58 -20.12
N ASP A 127 -0.87 11.76 -19.92
CA ASP A 127 -0.98 12.93 -20.80
C ASP A 127 -2.42 13.47 -20.97
N VAL A 128 -3.28 13.24 -19.98
CA VAL A 128 -4.63 13.82 -19.92
C VAL A 128 -4.62 15.17 -19.19
N GLY A 129 -5.67 15.97 -19.40
CA GLY A 129 -5.76 17.31 -18.83
C GLY A 129 -6.17 17.33 -17.36
N LYS A 130 -6.18 18.52 -16.76
CA LYS A 130 -6.60 18.74 -15.36
C LYS A 130 -8.07 18.39 -15.12
N GLU A 131 -8.90 18.42 -16.15
CA GLU A 131 -10.31 18.07 -16.09
C GLU A 131 -10.56 16.60 -15.69
N ASP A 132 -9.57 15.73 -15.90
CA ASP A 132 -9.65 14.29 -15.59
C ASP A 132 -9.16 13.96 -14.16
N PHE A 133 -9.06 14.97 -13.29
CA PHE A 133 -8.67 14.79 -11.89
C PHE A 133 -9.83 15.01 -10.92
N ALA A 134 -9.93 14.12 -9.94
CA ALA A 134 -10.90 14.20 -8.86
C ALA A 134 -10.21 14.53 -7.52
N LEU A 135 -10.83 15.38 -6.72
CA LEU A 135 -10.38 15.64 -5.34
C LEU A 135 -10.53 14.37 -4.50
N VAL A 136 -9.48 14.02 -3.77
CA VAL A 136 -9.49 12.92 -2.79
C VAL A 136 -9.71 13.51 -1.41
N GLU A 137 -10.80 13.11 -0.76
CA GLU A 137 -11.09 13.40 0.65
C GLU A 137 -11.06 12.07 1.43
N PHE A 138 -10.32 12.04 2.54
CA PHE A 138 -10.22 10.88 3.45
C PHE A 138 -10.88 11.17 4.79
#